data_AF-A0A956XTJ0-F1
#
_entry.id   AF-A0A956XTJ0-F1
#
_cell.length_a   1.000
_cell.length_b   1.000
_cell.length_c   1.000
_cell.angle_alpha   90.00
_cell.angle_beta   90.00
_cell.angle_gamma   90.00
#
_symmetry.space_group_name_H-M   'P 1'
#
loop_
_entity.id
_entity.type
_entity.pdbx_description
1 polymer ?
#
loop_
_entity_poly.entity_id
_entity_poly.type
_entity_poly.pdbx_seq_one_letter_code
_entity_poly.pdbx_strand_id
1 'polypeptide(L)'
;AGLAVGIKYTAAPLVIGMVLTIILQDVRRSPRNVLMFGIAAGLVFLPWMIKGLLLYQNPIYPYLFGGLEWDAVRTVNFNVSGQGLLNGDFIQQIQVIFLPFTATIFGVEQLLPYGFTIGPFLLVLPFGLLILWGRLPASSRRLVRLLLPIALSLWAFWAVTAAFSGIGAQIRLMLVGLPVAAVLGGIVYHALEELPSESLNTIFLVQAAIVVSLLFGGFDHIHHLAKSKALDYHMGLISEDDYLLDNFGLLHQAMMQLETLPPDSQVLMMWEDKSYYCPQHITCIPDGLFDNWSRPIRLGISPEELLQQWKDEGIDYILSYDAPDSGNGYSMWLELHDFAYEQNALFPQYFFDAVEPVWSDGTAYTLYEWRD
;
A
#
# COMPACT_ATOMS: atom_id res chain seq x y z
N ALA A 1 15.87 12.11 5.11
CA ALA A 1 14.61 12.53 5.75
C ALA A 1 13.69 13.20 4.74
N GLY A 2 13.99 14.39 4.21
CA GLY A 2 13.16 15.07 3.19
C GLY A 2 12.85 14.20 1.97
N LEU A 3 13.85 13.54 1.39
CA LEU A 3 13.66 12.59 0.28
C LEU A 3 12.74 11.42 0.66
N ALA A 4 12.91 10.85 1.85
CA ALA A 4 12.11 9.72 2.30
C ALA A 4 10.63 10.10 2.42
N VAL A 5 10.34 11.27 3.00
CA VAL A 5 8.97 11.82 3.09
C VAL A 5 8.41 12.13 1.71
N GLY A 6 9.23 12.64 0.78
CA GLY A 6 8.83 12.87 -0.61
C GLY A 6 8.44 11.58 -1.35
N ILE A 7 9.11 10.47 -1.07
CA ILE A 7 8.75 9.16 -1.65
C ILE A 7 7.46 8.63 -1.03
N LYS A 8 7.35 8.63 0.31
CA LYS A 8 6.15 8.22 1.04
C LYS A 8 6.00 9.01 2.34
N TYR A 9 4.80 9.55 2.58
CA TYR A 9 4.50 10.30 3.80
C TYR A 9 4.61 9.48 5.09
N THR A 10 4.46 8.15 5.00
CA THR A 10 4.68 7.24 6.13
C THR A 10 6.13 7.23 6.62
N ALA A 11 7.06 7.88 5.90
CA ALA A 11 8.42 8.17 6.38
C ALA A 11 8.53 9.41 7.29
N ALA A 12 7.47 10.19 7.48
CA ALA A 12 7.48 11.35 8.38
C ALA A 12 7.96 11.06 9.82
N PRO A 13 7.65 9.91 10.45
CA PRO A 13 8.15 9.60 11.79
C PRO A 13 9.67 9.44 11.85
N LEU A 14 10.35 9.18 10.72
CA LEU A 14 11.81 9.24 10.65
C LEU A 14 12.33 10.65 10.98
N VAL A 15 11.63 11.70 10.54
CA VAL A 15 11.98 13.10 10.86
C VAL A 15 11.89 13.32 12.36
N ILE A 16 10.80 12.86 12.99
CA ILE A 16 10.58 12.94 14.44
C ILE A 16 11.70 12.22 15.18
N GLY A 17 11.99 10.97 14.79
CA GLY A 17 13.05 10.17 15.39
C GLY A 17 14.44 10.79 15.27
N MET A 18 14.76 11.40 14.13
CA MET A 18 16.02 12.12 13.91
C MET A 18 16.11 13.38 14.77
N VAL A 19 15.02 14.16 14.87
CA VAL A 19 14.97 15.35 15.74
C VAL A 19 15.15 14.96 17.20
N LEU A 20 14.46 13.92 17.68
CA LEU A 20 14.63 13.39 19.03
C LEU A 20 16.07 12.96 19.27
N THR A 21 16.68 12.27 18.31
CA THR A 21 18.09 11.86 18.39
C THR A 21 19.02 13.07 18.54
N ILE A 22 18.83 14.11 17.72
CA ILE A 22 19.61 15.36 17.79
C ILE A 22 19.49 16.02 19.17
N ILE A 23 18.27 16.11 19.70
CA ILE A 23 17.99 16.72 21.01
C ILE A 23 18.65 15.91 22.13
N LEU A 24 18.49 14.58 22.11
CA LEU A 24 19.01 13.69 23.15
C LEU A 24 20.55 13.60 23.15
N GLN A 25 21.20 13.85 22.00
CA GLN A 25 22.66 13.83 21.91
C GLN A 25 23.33 15.10 22.43
N ASP A 26 22.77 16.26 22.11
CA ASP A 26 23.34 17.55 22.52
C ASP A 26 22.22 18.60 22.70
N VAL A 27 21.60 18.56 23.88
CA VAL A 27 20.52 19.47 24.27
C VAL A 27 20.90 20.94 24.06
N ARG A 28 22.17 21.31 24.33
CA ARG A 28 22.63 22.71 24.25
C ARG A 28 22.71 23.21 22.82
N ARG A 29 23.20 22.38 21.88
CA ARG A 29 23.28 22.74 20.45
C ARG A 29 22.06 22.31 19.64
N SER A 30 21.11 21.64 20.28
CA SER A 30 19.92 21.09 19.63
C SER A 30 19.12 22.10 18.80
N PRO A 31 18.89 23.37 19.21
CA PRO A 31 18.08 24.28 18.41
C PRO A 31 18.72 24.57 17.05
N ARG A 32 20.04 24.81 17.03
CA ARG A 32 20.81 25.03 15.81
C ARG A 32 20.83 23.79 14.94
N ASN A 33 21.09 22.62 15.52
CA ASN A 33 21.20 21.38 14.78
C ASN A 33 19.85 20.94 14.18
N VAL A 34 18.76 21.09 14.94
CA VAL A 34 17.39 20.85 14.46
C VAL A 34 17.02 21.83 13.35
N LEU A 35 17.38 23.12 13.48
CA LEU A 35 17.16 24.10 12.41
C LEU A 35 17.93 23.74 11.13
N MET A 36 19.22 23.41 11.25
CA MET A 36 20.04 23.02 10.10
C MET A 36 19.49 21.75 9.43
N PHE A 37 19.11 20.75 10.23
CA PHE A 37 18.47 19.54 9.74
C PHE A 37 17.14 19.84 9.04
N GLY A 38 16.29 20.68 9.65
CA GLY A 38 14.99 21.07 9.12
C GLY A 38 15.10 21.82 7.80
N ILE A 39 16.04 22.78 7.69
CA ILE A 39 16.32 23.50 6.43
C ILE A 39 16.77 22.52 5.36
N ALA A 40 17.75 21.66 5.65
CA ALA A 40 18.25 20.70 4.65
C ALA A 40 17.18 19.71 4.21
N ALA A 41 16.41 19.14 5.16
CA ALA A 41 15.32 18.22 4.85
C ALA A 41 14.18 18.93 4.08
N GLY A 42 13.83 20.15 4.48
CA GLY A 42 12.81 20.97 3.84
C GLY A 42 13.17 21.33 2.40
N LEU A 43 14.41 21.74 2.14
CA LEU A 43 14.89 22.05 0.78
C LEU A 43 14.80 20.83 -0.15
N VAL A 44 15.09 19.62 0.35
CA VAL A 44 14.98 18.38 -0.42
C VAL A 44 13.52 17.98 -0.66
N PHE A 45 12.62 18.27 0.28
CA PHE A 45 11.19 17.97 0.16
C PHE A 45 10.41 19.04 -0.64
N LEU A 46 10.96 20.26 -0.76
CA LEU A 46 10.32 21.41 -1.39
C LEU A 46 9.81 21.15 -2.83
N PRO A 47 10.53 20.45 -3.73
CA PRO A 47 10.02 20.17 -5.07
C PRO A 47 8.68 19.41 -5.07
N TRP A 48 8.49 18.49 -4.11
CA TRP A 48 7.23 17.77 -3.95
C TRP A 48 6.12 18.68 -3.44
N MET A 49 6.41 19.56 -2.48
CA MET A 49 5.43 20.53 -1.99
C MET A 49 4.97 21.49 -3.10
N ILE A 50 5.91 21.97 -3.91
CA ILE A 50 5.60 22.85 -5.05
C ILE A 50 4.73 22.08 -6.06
N LYS A 51 5.11 20.85 -6.42
CA LYS A 51 4.31 20.00 -7.31
C LYS A 51 2.89 19.81 -6.76
N GLY A 52 2.77 19.49 -5.47
CA GLY A 52 1.47 19.29 -4.82
C GLY A 52 0.59 20.54 -4.86
N LEU A 53 1.18 21.70 -4.55
CA LEU A 53 0.47 22.98 -4.58
C LEU A 53 0.01 23.34 -6.00
N LEU A 54 0.86 23.14 -7.01
CA LEU A 54 0.54 23.49 -8.39
C LEU A 54 -0.48 22.56 -9.05
N LEU A 55 -0.43 21.26 -8.75
CA LEU A 55 -1.30 20.25 -9.41
C LEU A 55 -2.59 19.97 -8.63
N TYR A 56 -2.52 19.94 -7.30
CA TYR A 56 -3.63 19.48 -6.46
C TYR A 56 -4.16 20.55 -5.51
N GLN A 57 -3.61 21.77 -5.58
CA GLN A 57 -3.89 22.87 -4.67
C GLN A 57 -3.56 22.52 -3.21
N ASN A 58 -2.64 21.57 -3.00
CA ASN A 58 -2.25 21.09 -1.68
C ASN A 58 -0.77 20.65 -1.65
N PRO A 59 0.09 21.29 -0.83
CA PRO A 59 1.51 20.95 -0.76
C PRO A 59 1.82 19.58 -0.12
N ILE A 60 0.83 18.94 0.51
CA ILE A 60 0.95 17.64 1.17
C ILE A 60 -0.26 16.77 0.78
N TYR A 61 -0.58 16.77 -0.51
CA TYR A 61 -1.68 15.97 -1.05
C TYR A 61 -1.44 14.46 -0.86
N PRO A 62 -2.46 13.68 -0.47
CA PRO A 62 -3.83 14.09 -0.14
C PRO A 62 -4.13 14.33 1.36
N TYR A 63 -3.16 14.08 2.25
CA TYR A 63 -3.45 13.82 3.67
C TYR A 63 -3.75 15.05 4.53
N LEU A 64 -3.19 16.21 4.22
CA LEU A 64 -3.40 17.44 5.00
C LEU A 64 -4.03 18.50 4.09
N PHE A 65 -5.04 19.24 4.55
CA PHE A 65 -5.67 20.35 3.81
C PHE A 65 -6.65 19.98 2.66
N GLY A 66 -6.92 18.69 2.40
CA GLY A 66 -7.82 18.28 1.29
C GLY A 66 -7.22 18.57 -0.09
N GLY A 67 -7.99 18.67 -1.15
CA GLY A 67 -7.45 19.11 -2.44
C GLY A 67 -8.37 18.81 -3.61
N LEU A 68 -7.87 19.06 -4.82
CA LEU A 68 -8.59 18.72 -6.03
C LEU A 68 -8.96 17.22 -6.02
N GLU A 69 -10.24 16.93 -6.22
CA GLU A 69 -10.78 15.57 -6.20
C GLU A 69 -10.51 14.79 -4.89
N TRP A 70 -10.23 15.48 -3.77
CA TRP A 70 -10.00 14.83 -2.47
C TRP A 70 -10.79 15.48 -1.35
N ASP A 71 -11.90 14.83 -0.98
CA ASP A 71 -12.80 15.28 0.08
C ASP A 71 -12.76 14.36 1.32
N ALA A 72 -13.62 14.65 2.29
CA ALA A 72 -13.75 13.87 3.50
C ALA A 72 -14.24 12.43 3.24
N VAL A 73 -15.09 12.21 2.22
CA VAL A 73 -15.59 10.89 1.83
C VAL A 73 -14.42 10.04 1.33
N ARG A 74 -13.60 10.57 0.42
CA ARG A 74 -12.38 9.93 -0.07
C ARG A 74 -11.35 9.68 1.02
N THR A 75 -11.20 10.62 1.95
CA THR A 75 -10.31 10.42 3.11
C THR A 75 -10.75 9.24 3.97
N VAL A 76 -12.05 9.10 4.21
CA VAL A 76 -12.58 7.97 4.98
C VAL A 76 -12.44 6.65 4.22
N ASN A 77 -12.79 6.65 2.93
CA ASN A 77 -12.69 5.50 2.04
C ASN A 77 -11.23 5.01 1.92
N PHE A 78 -10.32 5.91 1.55
CA PHE A 78 -8.90 5.58 1.38
C PHE A 78 -8.26 5.08 2.69
N ASN A 79 -8.58 5.67 3.84
CA ASN A 79 -8.00 5.18 5.10
C ASN A 79 -8.64 3.88 5.59
N VAL A 80 -9.72 3.42 4.94
CA VAL A 80 -10.56 2.31 5.35
C VAL A 80 -10.90 2.46 6.84
N SER A 81 -11.44 3.64 7.15
CA SER A 81 -11.62 4.07 8.54
C SER A 81 -12.63 3.16 9.21
N GLY A 82 -12.31 2.68 10.42
CA GLY A 82 -13.12 1.66 11.09
C GLY A 82 -12.58 0.24 10.94
N GLN A 83 -11.67 -0.04 9.99
CA GLN A 83 -11.03 -1.36 9.86
C GLN A 83 -9.62 -1.43 10.52
N GLY A 84 -9.30 -0.48 11.40
CA GLY A 84 -8.10 -0.58 12.24
C GLY A 84 -8.18 -1.73 13.25
N LEU A 85 -7.01 -2.21 13.70
CA LEU A 85 -6.88 -3.36 14.60
C LEU A 85 -7.62 -3.19 15.94
N LEU A 86 -7.87 -1.95 16.38
CA LEU A 86 -8.62 -1.70 17.63
C LEU A 86 -10.13 -1.92 17.50
N ASN A 87 -10.67 -1.86 16.29
CA ASN A 87 -12.10 -2.14 16.05
C ASN A 87 -12.37 -3.63 15.90
N GLY A 88 -11.29 -4.43 15.88
CA GLY A 88 -11.33 -5.88 15.83
C GLY A 88 -11.66 -6.56 17.16
N ASP A 89 -11.56 -7.89 17.15
CA ASP A 89 -11.69 -8.70 18.35
C ASP A 89 -10.53 -8.49 19.34
N PHE A 90 -10.62 -9.11 20.51
CA PHE A 90 -9.58 -8.99 21.54
C PHE A 90 -8.20 -9.45 21.05
N ILE A 91 -8.14 -10.45 20.16
CA ILE A 91 -6.88 -10.93 19.60
C ILE A 91 -6.28 -9.84 18.72
N GLN A 92 -7.05 -9.25 17.79
CA GLN A 92 -6.64 -8.14 16.92
C GLN A 92 -6.18 -6.92 17.71
N GLN A 93 -6.87 -6.57 18.80
CA GLN A 93 -6.48 -5.47 19.69
C GLN A 93 -5.10 -5.69 20.33
N ILE A 94 -4.79 -6.91 20.77
CA ILE A 94 -3.47 -7.25 21.31
C ILE A 94 -2.37 -7.15 20.25
N GLN A 95 -2.69 -7.39 18.97
CA GLN A 95 -1.70 -7.33 17.90
C GLN A 95 -1.04 -5.95 17.77
N VAL A 96 -1.73 -4.86 18.15
CA VAL A 96 -1.16 -3.51 18.17
C VAL A 96 0.09 -3.41 19.05
N ILE A 97 0.13 -4.13 20.17
CA ILE A 97 1.25 -4.12 21.10
C ILE A 97 2.43 -4.94 20.56
N PHE A 98 2.13 -6.09 19.95
CA PHE A 98 3.12 -7.03 19.43
C PHE A 98 3.31 -6.91 17.92
N LEU A 99 3.09 -5.72 17.39
CA LEU A 99 2.85 -5.53 15.96
C LEU A 99 3.97 -6.03 15.05
N PRO A 100 5.26 -5.82 15.35
CA PRO A 100 6.35 -6.42 14.55
C PRO A 100 6.32 -7.96 14.52
N PHE A 101 5.87 -8.62 15.58
CA PHE A 101 5.75 -10.08 15.64
C PHE A 101 4.51 -10.55 14.89
N THR A 102 3.36 -9.92 15.13
CA THR A 102 2.09 -10.34 14.52
C THR A 102 2.08 -10.07 13.03
N ALA A 103 2.66 -8.94 12.58
CA ALA A 103 2.87 -8.66 11.16
C ALA A 103 3.79 -9.68 10.49
N THR A 104 4.74 -10.23 11.24
CA THR A 104 5.65 -11.27 10.72
C THR A 104 4.96 -12.64 10.59
N ILE A 105 4.08 -12.99 11.54
CA ILE A 105 3.42 -14.30 11.60
C ILE A 105 2.17 -14.34 10.70
N PHE A 106 1.38 -13.27 10.72
CA PHE A 106 0.10 -13.17 9.99
C PHE A 106 0.23 -12.33 8.70
N GLY A 107 1.43 -11.85 8.38
CA GLY A 107 1.72 -11.11 7.17
C GLY A 107 1.70 -12.00 5.94
N VAL A 108 0.56 -12.01 5.25
CA VAL A 108 0.40 -12.66 3.95
C VAL A 108 0.23 -11.59 2.88
N GLU A 109 0.92 -11.76 1.76
CA GLU A 109 0.80 -10.90 0.58
C GLU A 109 -0.67 -10.74 0.17
N GLN A 110 -1.09 -9.51 -0.14
CA GLN A 110 -2.46 -9.15 -0.55
C GLN A 110 -3.59 -9.42 0.46
N LEU A 111 -3.30 -9.93 1.67
CA LEU A 111 -4.31 -10.13 2.70
C LEU A 111 -4.24 -9.06 3.80
N LEU A 112 -5.36 -8.39 4.05
CA LEU A 112 -5.50 -7.50 5.19
C LEU A 112 -5.38 -8.28 6.51
N PRO A 113 -4.86 -7.65 7.58
CA PRO A 113 -4.50 -6.23 7.69
C PRO A 113 -3.06 -5.88 7.29
N TYR A 114 -2.16 -6.86 7.23
CA TYR A 114 -0.72 -6.62 7.06
C TYR A 114 -0.25 -6.55 5.60
N GLY A 115 -0.93 -7.25 4.69
CA GLY A 115 -0.85 -7.10 3.24
C GLY A 115 0.55 -7.26 2.64
N PHE A 116 1.44 -7.99 3.31
CA PHE A 116 2.81 -8.20 2.86
C PHE A 116 3.47 -9.34 3.65
N THR A 117 4.19 -10.21 2.96
CA THR A 117 4.99 -11.26 3.60
C THR A 117 6.42 -10.79 3.85
N ILE A 118 6.88 -10.88 5.10
CA ILE A 118 8.24 -10.52 5.49
C ILE A 118 8.93 -11.68 6.20
N GLY A 119 10.24 -11.82 5.98
CA GLY A 119 11.03 -12.87 6.62
C GLY A 119 11.00 -12.76 8.15
N PRO A 120 10.98 -13.90 8.88
CA PRO A 120 10.65 -13.95 10.30
C PRO A 120 11.58 -13.16 11.23
N PHE A 121 12.80 -12.87 10.75
CA PHE A 121 13.86 -12.31 11.58
C PHE A 121 14.01 -10.80 11.44
N LEU A 122 13.56 -10.18 10.35
CA LEU A 122 13.86 -8.78 10.08
C LEU A 122 13.19 -7.85 11.10
N LEU A 123 11.94 -8.13 11.47
CA LEU A 123 11.19 -7.32 12.45
C LEU A 123 11.31 -7.84 13.89
N VAL A 124 11.61 -9.12 14.07
CA VAL A 124 11.60 -9.79 15.39
C VAL A 124 12.97 -9.75 16.08
N LEU A 125 14.08 -9.91 15.36
CA LEU A 125 15.42 -9.92 15.97
C LEU A 125 15.73 -8.71 16.85
N PRO A 126 15.34 -7.46 16.50
CA PRO A 126 15.60 -6.29 17.35
C PRO A 126 15.10 -6.43 18.80
N PHE A 127 14.06 -7.23 19.05
CA PHE A 127 13.53 -7.44 20.40
C PHE A 127 14.48 -8.26 21.29
N GLY A 128 15.44 -8.98 20.72
CA GLY A 128 16.51 -9.62 21.48
C GLY A 128 17.36 -8.62 22.28
N LEU A 129 17.32 -7.33 21.95
CA LEU A 129 17.94 -6.26 22.75
C LEU A 129 17.42 -6.23 24.19
N LEU A 130 16.14 -6.58 24.42
CA LEU A 130 15.55 -6.61 25.77
C LEU A 130 16.22 -7.65 26.67
N ILE A 131 16.70 -8.75 26.07
CA ILE A 131 17.30 -9.88 26.78
C ILE A 131 18.83 -9.72 26.84
N LEU A 132 19.45 -9.26 25.75
CA LEU A 132 20.90 -9.26 25.58
C LEU A 132 21.56 -7.92 25.92
N TRP A 133 20.82 -6.89 26.34
CA TRP A 133 21.35 -5.56 26.63
C TRP A 133 22.61 -5.56 27.51
N GLY A 134 22.56 -6.35 28.59
CA GLY A 134 23.64 -6.48 29.57
C GLY A 134 24.93 -7.08 29.01
N ARG A 135 24.86 -7.79 27.88
CA ARG A 135 26.00 -8.41 27.20
C ARG A 135 26.58 -7.55 26.07
N LEU A 136 25.85 -6.53 25.61
CA LEU A 136 26.31 -5.69 24.50
C LEU A 136 27.59 -4.91 24.85
N PRO A 137 28.58 -4.84 23.94
CA PRO A 137 29.71 -3.93 24.04
C PRO A 137 29.29 -2.46 24.14
N ALA A 138 30.14 -1.62 24.74
CA ALA A 138 29.84 -0.20 24.94
C ALA A 138 29.61 0.56 23.63
N SER A 139 30.34 0.21 22.57
CA SER A 139 30.16 0.73 21.20
C SER A 139 28.77 0.40 20.65
N SER A 140 28.35 -0.87 20.75
CA SER A 140 27.02 -1.33 20.32
C SER A 140 25.90 -0.65 21.10
N ARG A 141 26.04 -0.51 22.43
CA ARG A 141 25.05 0.22 23.25
C ARG A 141 24.92 1.68 22.83
N ARG A 142 26.03 2.34 22.46
CA ARG A 142 26.00 3.72 21.95
C ARG A 142 25.22 3.81 20.64
N LEU A 143 25.43 2.85 19.73
CA LEU A 143 24.69 2.79 18.46
C LEU A 143 23.20 2.50 18.69
N VAL A 144 22.85 1.59 19.59
CA VAL A 144 21.43 1.34 19.93
C VAL A 144 20.77 2.60 20.50
N ARG A 145 21.43 3.32 21.43
CA ARG A 145 20.89 4.59 21.97
C ARG A 145 20.67 5.66 20.90
N LEU A 146 21.47 5.65 19.85
CA LEU A 146 21.32 6.54 18.69
C LEU A 146 20.10 6.17 17.83
N LEU A 147 19.87 4.88 17.64
CA LEU A 147 18.79 4.39 16.78
C LEU A 147 17.45 4.24 17.51
N LEU A 148 17.47 4.12 18.83
CA LEU A 148 16.28 3.86 19.64
C LEU A 148 15.19 4.95 19.49
N PRO A 149 15.49 6.27 19.50
CA PRO A 149 14.46 7.27 19.26
C PRO A 149 13.82 7.14 17.87
N ILE A 150 14.60 6.72 16.87
CA ILE A 150 14.13 6.49 15.51
C ILE A 150 13.21 5.26 15.46
N ALA A 151 13.68 4.13 16.00
CA ALA A 151 12.91 2.89 16.06
C ALA A 151 11.59 3.08 16.81
N LEU A 152 11.62 3.75 17.97
CA LEU A 152 10.42 4.03 18.76
C LEU A 152 9.46 4.97 18.05
N SER A 153 9.95 6.00 17.35
CA SER A 153 9.07 6.91 16.59
C SER A 153 8.36 6.18 15.46
N LEU A 154 9.09 5.32 14.74
CA LEU A 154 8.53 4.52 13.65
C LEU A 154 7.55 3.47 14.16
N TRP A 155 7.91 2.75 15.22
CA TRP A 155 7.01 1.77 15.85
C TRP A 155 5.75 2.42 16.40
N ALA A 156 5.87 3.54 17.13
CA ALA A 156 4.73 4.25 17.69
C ALA A 156 3.78 4.74 16.59
N PHE A 157 4.33 5.30 15.50
CA PHE A 157 3.52 5.69 14.35
C PHE A 157 2.83 4.49 13.71
N TRP A 158 3.54 3.37 13.51
CA TRP A 158 2.93 2.16 12.96
C TRP A 158 1.83 1.61 13.86
N ALA A 159 2.07 1.54 15.17
CA ALA A 159 1.07 1.09 16.14
C ALA A 159 -0.18 1.98 16.12
N VAL A 160 -0.02 3.31 16.09
CA VAL A 160 -1.15 4.25 16.01
C VAL A 160 -1.90 4.12 14.69
N THR A 161 -1.19 4.07 13.57
CA THR A 161 -1.84 3.97 12.25
C THR A 161 -2.54 2.63 12.07
N ALA A 162 -1.93 1.52 12.48
CA ALA A 162 -2.53 0.19 12.46
C ALA A 162 -3.72 0.06 13.42
N ALA A 163 -3.68 0.76 14.55
CA ALA A 163 -4.78 0.77 15.51
C ALA A 163 -6.07 1.37 14.93
N PHE A 164 -5.96 2.43 14.13
CA PHE A 164 -7.11 3.23 13.69
C PHE A 164 -7.46 3.13 12.20
N SER A 165 -6.55 2.66 11.34
CA SER A 165 -6.74 2.57 9.89
C SER A 165 -6.41 1.16 9.38
N GLY A 166 -7.27 0.60 8.52
CA GLY A 166 -7.03 -0.70 7.89
C GLY A 166 -5.79 -0.71 6.99
N ILE A 167 -5.54 0.40 6.29
CA ILE A 167 -4.32 0.56 5.47
C ILE A 167 -3.07 0.76 6.35
N GLY A 168 -3.22 1.42 7.50
CA GLY A 168 -2.10 1.74 8.41
C GLY A 168 -1.35 0.52 8.95
N ALA A 169 -1.97 -0.66 8.99
CA ALA A 169 -1.34 -1.89 9.44
C ALA A 169 -0.34 -2.48 8.43
N GLN A 170 -0.39 -2.08 7.15
CA GLN A 170 0.36 -2.73 6.09
C GLN A 170 1.89 -2.54 6.23
N ILE A 171 2.65 -3.63 6.16
CA ILE A 171 4.12 -3.61 6.36
C ILE A 171 4.82 -2.77 5.28
N ARG A 172 4.30 -2.82 4.03
CA ARG A 172 4.83 -2.06 2.88
C ARG A 172 4.80 -0.54 3.05
N LEU A 173 4.03 -0.04 4.02
CA LEU A 173 4.02 1.38 4.37
C LEU A 173 5.12 1.74 5.37
N MET A 174 5.71 0.75 6.03
CA MET A 174 6.73 0.91 7.07
C MET A 174 8.13 0.51 6.61
N LEU A 175 8.34 0.39 5.29
CA LEU A 175 9.62 0.01 4.68
C LEU A 175 10.80 0.88 5.14
N VAL A 176 10.53 2.16 5.45
CA VAL A 176 11.54 3.10 5.97
C VAL A 176 12.16 2.63 7.30
N GLY A 177 11.47 1.78 8.07
CA GLY A 177 11.96 1.23 9.33
C GLY A 177 12.82 -0.01 9.17
N LEU A 178 12.79 -0.69 8.01
CA LEU A 178 13.56 -1.92 7.79
C LEU A 178 15.07 -1.73 7.95
N PRO A 179 15.71 -0.63 7.48
CA PRO A 179 17.14 -0.41 7.72
C PRO A 179 17.47 -0.29 9.21
N VAL A 180 16.62 0.35 10.01
CA VAL A 180 16.80 0.48 11.45
C VAL A 180 16.65 -0.90 12.12
N ALA A 181 15.62 -1.65 11.74
CA ALA A 181 15.40 -3.01 12.22
C ALA A 181 16.57 -3.94 11.85
N ALA A 182 17.11 -3.84 10.64
CA ALA A 182 18.27 -4.63 10.19
C ALA A 182 19.53 -4.33 11.03
N VAL A 183 19.84 -3.07 11.30
CA VAL A 183 21.01 -2.71 12.13
C VAL A 183 20.83 -3.19 13.57
N LEU A 184 19.65 -2.99 14.17
CA LEU A 184 19.37 -3.45 15.53
C LEU A 184 19.37 -4.98 15.62
N GLY A 185 18.80 -5.66 14.63
CA GLY A 185 18.80 -7.12 14.51
C GLY A 185 20.22 -7.67 14.33
N GLY A 186 21.08 -7.01 13.56
CA GLY A 186 22.49 -7.38 13.41
C GLY A 186 23.29 -7.26 14.71
N ILE A 187 23.02 -6.23 15.52
CA ILE A 187 23.62 -6.09 16.86
C ILE A 187 23.20 -7.24 17.77
N VAL A 188 21.91 -7.62 17.74
CA VAL A 188 21.41 -8.78 18.51
C VAL A 188 22.04 -10.07 18.02
N TYR A 189 22.12 -10.26 16.71
CA TYR A 189 22.72 -11.43 16.10
C TYR A 189 24.17 -11.62 16.56
N HIS A 190 24.99 -10.57 16.51
CA HIS A 190 26.38 -10.66 16.98
C HIS A 190 26.47 -10.95 18.49
N ALA A 191 25.55 -10.40 19.29
CA ALA A 191 25.49 -10.71 20.72
C ALA A 191 25.07 -12.16 21.01
N LEU A 192 24.35 -12.81 20.09
CA LEU A 192 24.03 -14.24 20.19
C LEU A 192 25.25 -15.13 19.92
N GLU A 193 26.20 -14.69 19.09
CA GLU A 193 27.44 -15.42 18.80
C GLU A 193 28.33 -15.56 20.05
N GLU A 194 28.25 -14.59 20.97
CA GLU A 194 29.01 -14.60 22.22
C GLU A 194 28.37 -15.45 23.33
N LEU A 195 27.19 -16.05 23.10
CA LEU A 195 26.54 -16.87 24.11
C LEU A 195 27.22 -18.24 24.27
N PRO A 196 27.40 -18.74 25.50
CA PRO A 196 27.94 -20.07 25.74
C PRO A 196 27.02 -21.14 25.14
N SER A 197 27.60 -22.10 24.42
CA SER A 197 26.87 -23.10 23.63
C SER A 197 26.62 -24.43 24.36
N GLU A 198 26.60 -24.43 25.69
CA GLU A 198 26.74 -25.67 26.49
C GLU A 198 25.55 -26.65 26.40
N SER A 199 24.37 -26.22 25.97
CA SER A 199 23.19 -27.10 25.84
C SER A 199 22.35 -26.86 24.58
N LEU A 200 22.27 -25.62 24.11
CA LEU A 200 21.58 -25.26 22.87
C LEU A 200 22.43 -24.24 22.11
N ASN A 201 22.82 -24.60 20.89
CA ASN A 201 23.52 -23.67 20.01
C ASN A 201 22.48 -22.68 19.41
N THR A 202 22.11 -21.66 20.19
CA THR A 202 21.12 -20.66 19.81
C THR A 202 21.50 -19.93 18.52
N ILE A 203 22.79 -19.65 18.31
CA ILE A 203 23.26 -19.03 17.07
C ILE A 203 23.03 -19.94 15.86
N PHE A 204 23.29 -21.24 15.98
CA PHE A 204 22.97 -22.21 14.93
C PHE A 204 21.48 -22.22 14.61
N LEU A 205 20.60 -22.20 15.61
CA LEU A 205 19.15 -22.18 15.37
C LEU A 205 18.70 -20.90 14.63
N VAL A 206 19.20 -19.74 15.06
CA VAL A 206 18.89 -18.46 14.40
C VAL A 206 19.45 -18.42 12.99
N GLN A 207 20.70 -18.87 12.78
CA GLN A 207 21.32 -18.99 11.46
C GLN A 207 20.53 -19.94 10.55
N ALA A 208 20.22 -21.14 11.01
CA ALA A 208 19.46 -22.12 10.25
C ALA A 208 18.11 -21.54 9.82
N ALA A 209 17.41 -20.86 10.72
CA ALA A 209 16.12 -20.27 10.42
C ALA A 209 16.22 -19.07 9.46
N ILE A 210 17.25 -18.23 9.56
CA ILE A 210 17.54 -17.17 8.57
C ILE A 210 17.81 -17.80 7.20
N VAL A 211 18.68 -18.81 7.13
CA VAL A 211 19.03 -19.52 5.88
C VAL A 211 17.79 -20.13 5.26
N VAL A 212 16.98 -20.84 6.03
CA VAL A 212 15.72 -21.44 5.56
C VAL A 212 14.77 -20.36 5.03
N SER A 213 14.65 -19.23 5.72
CA SER A 213 13.80 -18.10 5.27
C SER A 213 14.30 -17.51 3.95
N LEU A 214 15.62 -17.33 3.81
CA LEU A 214 16.23 -16.84 2.57
C LEU A 214 16.10 -17.84 1.42
N LEU A 215 16.22 -19.14 1.70
CA LEU A 215 16.05 -20.19 0.70
C LEU A 215 14.61 -20.23 0.17
N PHE A 216 13.61 -20.23 1.07
CA PHE A 216 12.21 -20.22 0.65
C PHE A 216 11.82 -18.92 -0.03
N GLY A 217 12.23 -17.76 0.50
CA GLY A 217 11.99 -16.47 -0.16
C GLY A 217 12.69 -16.38 -1.53
N GLY A 218 13.91 -16.91 -1.64
CA GLY A 218 14.62 -16.99 -2.92
C GLY A 218 13.91 -17.90 -3.91
N PHE A 219 13.43 -19.07 -3.48
CA PHE A 219 12.64 -19.97 -4.33
C PHE A 219 11.34 -19.32 -4.80
N ASP A 220 10.61 -18.65 -3.91
CA ASP A 220 9.39 -17.92 -4.23
C ASP A 220 9.65 -16.82 -5.28
N HIS A 221 10.70 -16.02 -5.11
CA HIS A 221 11.07 -14.99 -6.09
C HIS A 221 11.53 -15.56 -7.43
N ILE A 222 12.28 -16.67 -7.44
CA ILE A 222 12.67 -17.36 -8.68
C ILE A 222 11.44 -17.93 -9.38
N HIS A 223 10.52 -18.55 -8.62
CA HIS A 223 9.27 -19.07 -9.15
C HIS A 223 8.41 -17.95 -9.74
N HIS A 224 8.30 -16.81 -9.05
CA HIS A 224 7.59 -15.64 -9.55
C HIS A 224 8.21 -15.09 -10.84
N LEU A 225 9.54 -14.95 -10.90
CA LEU A 225 10.25 -14.51 -12.10
C LEU A 225 10.09 -15.48 -13.28
N ALA A 226 10.08 -16.78 -13.00
CA ALA A 226 9.83 -17.80 -14.03
C ALA A 226 8.39 -17.73 -14.52
N LYS A 227 7.42 -17.55 -13.61
CA LYS A 227 5.99 -17.47 -13.93
C LYS A 227 5.65 -16.21 -14.72
N SER A 228 6.30 -15.09 -14.45
CA SER A 228 6.06 -13.84 -15.20
C SER A 228 6.56 -13.90 -16.64
N LYS A 229 7.40 -14.88 -17.01
CA LYS A 229 8.02 -15.00 -18.35
C LYS A 229 8.75 -13.73 -18.82
N ALA A 230 9.17 -12.87 -17.89
CA ALA A 230 9.87 -11.62 -18.22
C ALA A 230 11.18 -11.86 -18.97
N LEU A 231 11.90 -12.93 -18.62
CA LEU A 231 13.12 -13.32 -19.34
C LEU A 231 12.82 -13.79 -20.76
N ASP A 232 11.76 -14.55 -20.97
CA ASP A 232 11.36 -15.05 -22.30
C ASP A 232 11.01 -13.88 -23.22
N TYR A 233 10.29 -12.89 -22.70
CA TYR A 233 9.97 -11.66 -23.43
C TYR A 233 11.24 -10.88 -23.82
N HIS A 234 12.14 -10.62 -22.86
CA HIS A 234 13.38 -9.87 -23.13
C HIS A 234 14.38 -10.64 -24.03
N MET A 235 14.29 -11.97 -24.08
CA MET A 235 15.06 -12.79 -25.01
C MET A 235 14.39 -12.92 -26.40
N GLY A 236 13.19 -12.36 -26.59
CA GLY A 236 12.42 -12.43 -27.83
C GLY A 236 11.87 -13.83 -28.12
N LEU A 237 11.65 -14.64 -27.09
CA LEU A 237 11.07 -15.98 -27.21
C LEU A 237 9.54 -15.96 -27.28
N ILE A 238 8.91 -14.91 -26.74
CA ILE A 238 7.47 -14.66 -26.79
C ILE A 238 7.20 -13.23 -27.27
N SER A 239 6.00 -13.00 -27.81
CA SER A 239 5.58 -11.66 -28.23
C SER A 239 5.20 -10.76 -27.04
N GLU A 240 5.04 -9.47 -27.28
CA GLU A 240 4.50 -8.53 -26.28
C GLU A 240 3.07 -8.94 -25.87
N ASP A 241 2.21 -9.26 -26.83
CA ASP A 241 0.82 -9.68 -26.56
C ASP A 241 0.77 -10.97 -25.72
N ASP A 242 1.62 -11.97 -26.01
CA ASP A 242 1.70 -13.19 -25.21
C ASP A 242 2.14 -12.88 -23.77
N TYR A 243 3.15 -12.01 -23.62
CA TYR A 243 3.64 -11.59 -22.31
C TYR A 243 2.58 -10.82 -21.52
N LEU A 244 1.88 -9.89 -22.16
CA LEU A 244 0.82 -9.10 -21.53
C LEU A 244 -0.38 -9.98 -21.17
N LEU A 245 -0.77 -10.92 -22.04
CA LEU A 245 -1.83 -11.88 -21.73
C LEU A 245 -1.47 -12.75 -20.53
N ASP A 246 -0.23 -13.22 -20.43
CA ASP A 246 0.22 -14.05 -19.29
C ASP A 246 0.28 -13.29 -17.96
N ASN A 247 0.54 -11.98 -17.98
CA ASN A 247 0.76 -11.17 -16.77
C ASN A 247 -0.46 -10.32 -16.36
N PHE A 248 -1.22 -9.79 -17.32
CA PHE A 248 -2.42 -8.96 -17.09
C PHE A 248 -3.71 -9.74 -17.31
N GLY A 249 -3.67 -10.89 -17.99
CA GLY A 249 -4.82 -11.77 -18.16
C GLY A 249 -6.00 -11.08 -18.85
N LEU A 250 -7.17 -11.18 -18.23
CA LEU A 250 -8.44 -10.67 -18.75
C LEU A 250 -8.43 -9.15 -18.96
N LEU A 251 -7.65 -8.39 -18.17
CA LEU A 251 -7.52 -6.95 -18.37
C LEU A 251 -6.90 -6.63 -19.74
N HIS A 252 -5.89 -7.38 -20.17
CA HIS A 252 -5.28 -7.16 -21.48
C HIS A 252 -6.28 -7.46 -22.61
N GLN A 253 -7.09 -8.53 -22.47
CA GLN A 253 -8.16 -8.83 -23.42
C GLN A 253 -9.21 -7.71 -23.48
N ALA A 254 -9.59 -7.15 -22.34
CA ALA A 254 -10.49 -6.00 -22.28
C ALA A 254 -9.88 -4.79 -23.01
N MET A 255 -8.60 -4.47 -22.79
CA MET A 255 -7.93 -3.36 -23.48
C MET A 255 -7.87 -3.56 -25.00
N MET A 256 -7.62 -4.78 -25.46
CA MET A 256 -7.67 -5.12 -26.90
C MET A 256 -9.08 -4.94 -27.48
N GLN A 257 -10.12 -5.27 -26.71
CA GLN A 257 -11.49 -5.01 -27.16
C GLN A 257 -11.78 -3.51 -27.27
N LEU A 258 -11.26 -2.70 -26.35
CA LEU A 258 -11.44 -1.24 -26.40
C LEU A 258 -10.82 -0.63 -27.67
N GLU A 259 -9.83 -1.28 -28.29
CA GLU A 259 -9.22 -0.80 -29.54
C GLU A 259 -10.22 -0.79 -30.71
N THR A 260 -11.28 -1.60 -30.63
CA THR A 260 -12.33 -1.66 -31.65
C THR A 260 -13.34 -0.51 -31.59
N LEU A 261 -13.30 0.30 -30.52
CA LEU A 261 -14.22 1.41 -30.33
C LEU A 261 -13.95 2.58 -31.28
N PRO A 262 -14.97 3.41 -31.57
CA PRO A 262 -14.79 4.60 -32.38
C PRO A 262 -13.71 5.55 -31.83
N PRO A 263 -13.02 6.30 -32.70
CA PRO A 263 -12.15 7.38 -32.27
C PRO A 263 -12.89 8.40 -31.40
N ASP A 264 -12.16 8.96 -30.44
CA ASP A 264 -12.59 9.95 -29.45
C ASP A 264 -13.62 9.44 -28.42
N SER A 265 -13.90 8.13 -28.37
CA SER A 265 -14.78 7.57 -27.35
C SER A 265 -14.23 7.74 -25.94
N GLN A 266 -15.13 7.94 -24.97
CA GLN A 266 -14.80 7.98 -23.54
C GLN A 266 -15.33 6.74 -22.83
N VAL A 267 -14.45 6.04 -22.12
CA VAL A 267 -14.74 4.80 -21.38
C VAL A 267 -14.56 5.03 -19.89
N LEU A 268 -15.65 4.97 -19.13
CA LEU A 268 -15.58 4.94 -17.68
C LEU A 268 -15.30 3.51 -17.22
N MET A 269 -14.17 3.29 -16.55
CA MET A 269 -13.86 2.01 -15.94
C MET A 269 -14.47 1.98 -14.53
N MET A 270 -15.12 0.89 -14.17
CA MET A 270 -15.78 0.71 -12.88
C MET A 270 -15.19 -0.48 -12.14
N TRP A 271 -14.78 -0.26 -10.88
CA TRP A 271 -14.02 -1.23 -10.07
C TRP A 271 -12.67 -1.67 -10.64
N GLU A 272 -12.13 -0.92 -11.61
CA GLU A 272 -10.81 -1.14 -12.20
C GLU A 272 -10.00 0.16 -12.14
N ASP A 273 -8.85 0.12 -11.47
CA ASP A 273 -7.96 1.27 -11.29
C ASP A 273 -6.85 1.34 -12.36
N LYS A 274 -6.64 0.27 -13.13
CA LYS A 274 -5.57 0.16 -14.12
C LYS A 274 -6.07 0.55 -15.51
N SER A 275 -5.71 1.74 -15.95
CA SER A 275 -5.92 2.22 -17.33
C SER A 275 -4.69 2.08 -18.23
N TYR A 276 -3.68 1.30 -17.83
CA TYR A 276 -2.52 1.02 -18.68
C TYR A 276 -2.97 0.29 -19.95
N TYR A 277 -2.35 0.61 -21.08
CA TYR A 277 -2.71 0.09 -22.41
C TYR A 277 -4.09 0.53 -22.92
N CYS A 278 -4.68 1.59 -22.35
CA CYS A 278 -5.79 2.27 -23.01
C CYS A 278 -5.39 2.67 -24.45
N PRO A 279 -6.19 2.31 -25.48
CA PRO A 279 -5.90 2.66 -26.86
C PRO A 279 -5.77 4.16 -27.06
N GLN A 280 -4.84 4.58 -27.93
CA GLN A 280 -4.49 6.00 -28.09
C GLN A 280 -5.60 6.85 -28.70
N HIS A 281 -6.55 6.24 -29.40
CA HIS A 281 -7.68 6.94 -30.04
C HIS A 281 -8.90 7.08 -29.14
N ILE A 282 -8.86 6.60 -27.90
CA ILE A 282 -9.95 6.76 -26.92
C ILE A 282 -9.42 7.33 -25.60
N THR A 283 -10.35 7.69 -24.70
CA THR A 283 -10.03 8.13 -23.34
C THR A 283 -10.57 7.13 -22.33
N CYS A 284 -9.70 6.50 -21.54
CA CYS A 284 -10.11 5.65 -20.42
C CYS A 284 -10.02 6.40 -19.09
N ILE A 285 -11.12 6.41 -18.34
CA ILE A 285 -11.24 7.07 -17.04
C ILE A 285 -11.25 5.97 -15.96
N PRO A 286 -10.13 5.72 -15.26
CA PRO A 286 -10.04 4.65 -14.27
C PRO A 286 -10.81 4.98 -12.98
N ASP A 287 -11.24 3.94 -12.25
CA ASP A 287 -11.83 4.07 -10.92
C ASP A 287 -10.75 3.99 -9.83
N GLY A 288 -9.93 5.03 -9.74
CA GLY A 288 -8.69 5.00 -8.94
C GLY A 288 -8.85 4.79 -7.43
N LEU A 289 -10.07 4.97 -6.88
CA LEU A 289 -10.40 4.70 -5.48
C LEU A 289 -11.63 3.79 -5.32
N PHE A 290 -12.10 3.19 -6.42
CA PHE A 290 -13.28 2.33 -6.44
C PHE A 290 -14.53 3.04 -5.87
N ASP A 291 -14.66 4.33 -6.21
CA ASP A 291 -15.63 5.25 -5.63
C ASP A 291 -16.36 6.13 -6.65
N ASN A 292 -16.16 5.92 -7.96
CA ASN A 292 -16.88 6.66 -9.02
C ASN A 292 -18.41 6.57 -8.86
N TRP A 293 -18.93 5.44 -8.37
CA TRP A 293 -20.35 5.28 -8.05
C TRP A 293 -20.73 5.78 -6.65
N SER A 294 -20.04 5.29 -5.63
CA SER A 294 -20.49 5.47 -4.24
C SER A 294 -20.26 6.88 -3.72
N ARG A 295 -19.17 7.55 -4.12
CA ARG A 295 -18.83 8.89 -3.60
C ARG A 295 -19.87 9.95 -3.98
N PRO A 296 -20.25 10.13 -5.27
CA PRO A 296 -21.28 11.11 -5.64
C PRO A 296 -22.60 10.89 -4.91
N ILE A 297 -23.03 9.63 -4.76
CA ILE A 297 -24.26 9.27 -4.06
C ILE A 297 -24.18 9.64 -2.57
N ARG A 298 -23.04 9.39 -1.92
CA ARG A 298 -22.81 9.82 -0.53
C ARG A 298 -22.74 11.34 -0.37
N LEU A 299 -22.43 12.07 -1.45
CA LEU A 299 -22.46 13.54 -1.48
C LEU A 299 -23.86 14.10 -1.79
N GLY A 300 -24.85 13.24 -2.02
CA GLY A 300 -26.26 13.59 -2.13
C GLY A 300 -26.84 13.56 -3.54
N ILE A 301 -26.09 13.11 -4.54
CA ILE A 301 -26.58 12.92 -5.92
C ILE A 301 -27.40 11.62 -5.98
N SER A 302 -28.56 11.63 -6.65
CA SER A 302 -29.32 10.38 -6.82
C SER A 302 -28.64 9.44 -7.83
N PRO A 303 -28.84 8.11 -7.75
CA PRO A 303 -28.33 7.18 -8.77
C PRO A 303 -28.67 7.58 -10.21
N GLU A 304 -29.90 8.03 -10.44
CA GLU A 304 -30.37 8.47 -11.77
C GLU A 304 -29.72 9.77 -12.22
N GLU A 305 -29.58 10.74 -11.32
CA GLU A 305 -28.86 11.99 -11.57
C GLU A 305 -27.39 11.72 -11.92
N LEU A 306 -26.75 10.75 -11.26
CA LEU A 306 -25.37 10.37 -11.53
C LEU A 306 -25.22 9.71 -12.91
N LEU A 307 -26.13 8.79 -13.28
CA LEU A 307 -26.11 8.18 -14.61
C LEU A 307 -26.36 9.23 -15.71
N GLN A 308 -27.27 10.17 -15.48
CA GLN A 308 -27.48 11.29 -16.41
C GLN A 308 -26.25 12.19 -16.50
N GLN A 309 -25.59 12.47 -15.37
CA GLN A 309 -24.35 13.24 -15.35
C GLN A 309 -23.26 12.55 -16.18
N TRP A 310 -23.10 11.24 -16.09
CA TRP A 310 -22.14 10.50 -16.92
C TRP A 310 -22.44 10.62 -18.41
N LYS A 311 -23.72 10.54 -18.81
CA LYS A 311 -24.15 10.80 -20.19
C LYS A 311 -23.83 12.24 -20.63
N ASP A 312 -24.11 13.23 -19.77
CA ASP A 312 -23.89 14.64 -20.05
C ASP A 312 -22.39 15.02 -20.13
N GLU A 313 -21.54 14.28 -19.42
CA GLU A 313 -20.06 14.37 -19.49
C GLU A 313 -19.48 13.73 -20.77
N GLY A 314 -20.33 13.09 -21.58
CA GLY A 314 -19.94 12.45 -22.83
C GLY A 314 -19.23 11.11 -22.63
N ILE A 315 -19.52 10.40 -21.54
CA ILE A 315 -19.07 9.02 -21.36
C ILE A 315 -19.88 8.15 -22.31
N ASP A 316 -19.23 7.53 -23.29
CA ASP A 316 -19.89 6.71 -24.31
C ASP A 316 -20.07 5.26 -23.84
N TYR A 317 -19.06 4.73 -23.15
CA TYR A 317 -19.02 3.33 -22.71
C TYR A 317 -18.64 3.20 -21.24
N ILE A 318 -19.05 2.08 -20.64
CA ILE A 318 -18.72 1.74 -19.26
C ILE A 318 -18.14 0.33 -19.22
N LEU A 319 -16.87 0.22 -18.84
CA LEU A 319 -16.20 -1.06 -18.63
C LEU A 319 -16.32 -1.46 -17.16
N SER A 320 -17.17 -2.45 -16.87
CA SER A 320 -17.34 -2.98 -15.52
C SER A 320 -16.44 -4.19 -15.28
N TYR A 321 -15.72 -4.18 -14.17
CA TYR A 321 -14.97 -5.32 -13.66
C TYR A 321 -15.70 -5.99 -12.48
N ASP A 322 -16.13 -7.22 -12.68
CA ASP A 322 -16.72 -8.07 -11.65
C ASP A 322 -16.41 -9.54 -11.95
N ALA A 323 -15.63 -10.18 -11.09
CA ALA A 323 -15.22 -11.57 -11.22
C ALA A 323 -15.71 -12.38 -10.00
N PRO A 324 -17.03 -12.67 -9.93
CA PRO A 324 -17.69 -13.17 -8.71
C PRO A 324 -17.13 -14.53 -8.25
N ASP A 325 -16.79 -15.43 -9.18
CA ASP A 325 -16.20 -16.74 -8.86
C ASP A 325 -14.85 -16.63 -8.13
N SER A 326 -14.13 -15.53 -8.37
CA SER A 326 -12.85 -15.25 -7.73
C SER A 326 -12.97 -14.28 -6.55
N GLY A 327 -14.18 -13.76 -6.29
CA GLY A 327 -14.42 -12.73 -5.28
C GLY A 327 -13.61 -11.45 -5.54
N ASN A 328 -13.51 -11.00 -6.80
CA ASN A 328 -12.83 -9.76 -7.20
C ASN A 328 -13.78 -8.78 -7.93
N GLY A 329 -13.39 -7.52 -8.06
CA GLY A 329 -14.18 -6.48 -8.75
C GLY A 329 -15.35 -5.98 -7.91
N TYR A 330 -16.48 -5.67 -8.55
CA TYR A 330 -17.68 -5.18 -7.86
C TYR A 330 -18.08 -6.06 -6.67
N SER A 331 -18.15 -7.38 -6.84
CA SER A 331 -18.55 -8.32 -5.78
C SER A 331 -17.67 -8.22 -4.55
N MET A 332 -16.35 -8.12 -4.75
CA MET A 332 -15.38 -7.91 -3.66
C MET A 332 -15.59 -6.58 -2.96
N TRP A 333 -15.75 -5.51 -3.74
CA TRP A 333 -15.88 -4.17 -3.20
C TRP A 333 -17.23 -3.94 -2.54
N LEU A 334 -18.27 -4.66 -2.93
CA LEU A 334 -19.53 -4.67 -2.20
C LEU A 334 -19.32 -5.23 -0.78
N GLU A 335 -18.54 -6.30 -0.61
CA GLU A 335 -18.27 -6.89 0.70
C GLU A 335 -17.22 -6.12 1.52
N LEU A 336 -16.16 -5.62 0.90
CA LEU A 336 -15.05 -4.97 1.61
C LEU A 336 -15.31 -3.50 1.95
N HIS A 337 -16.12 -2.79 1.16
CA HIS A 337 -16.46 -1.39 1.42
C HIS A 337 -17.68 -1.25 2.32
N ASP A 338 -17.58 -1.67 3.58
CA ASP A 338 -18.63 -1.44 4.59
C ASP A 338 -19.12 0.02 4.61
N PHE A 339 -18.19 0.96 4.44
CA PHE A 339 -18.46 2.40 4.42
C PHE A 339 -19.39 2.85 3.27
N ALA A 340 -19.39 2.13 2.15
CA ALA A 340 -20.14 2.44 0.95
C ALA A 340 -21.13 1.33 0.55
N TYR A 341 -21.37 0.36 1.44
CA TYR A 341 -22.18 -0.83 1.16
C TYR A 341 -23.56 -0.45 0.64
N GLU A 342 -24.25 0.46 1.34
CA GLU A 342 -25.61 0.89 0.97
C GLU A 342 -25.65 1.50 -0.43
N GLN A 343 -24.65 2.30 -0.80
CA GLN A 343 -24.59 2.92 -2.13
C GLN A 343 -24.24 1.88 -3.19
N ASN A 344 -23.26 1.03 -2.94
CA ASN A 344 -22.85 -0.03 -3.88
C ASN A 344 -23.99 -1.05 -4.12
N ALA A 345 -24.84 -1.32 -3.13
CA ALA A 345 -25.99 -2.20 -3.26
C ALA A 345 -27.10 -1.63 -4.19
N LEU A 346 -27.10 -0.32 -4.43
CA LEU A 346 -28.00 0.31 -5.41
C LEU A 346 -27.52 0.09 -6.84
N PHE A 347 -26.23 -0.15 -7.08
CA PHE A 347 -25.67 -0.19 -8.42
C PHE A 347 -26.43 -1.11 -9.38
N PRO A 348 -26.67 -2.40 -9.08
CA PRO A 348 -27.37 -3.30 -10.01
C PRO A 348 -28.80 -2.87 -10.32
N GLN A 349 -29.45 -2.16 -9.40
CA GLN A 349 -30.86 -1.76 -9.51
C GLN A 349 -31.06 -0.61 -10.49
N TYR A 350 -30.07 0.28 -10.62
CA TYR A 350 -30.17 1.46 -11.50
C TYR A 350 -29.31 1.32 -12.74
N PHE A 351 -28.14 0.70 -12.62
CA PHE A 351 -27.17 0.63 -13.70
C PHE A 351 -27.65 -0.26 -14.85
N PHE A 352 -28.02 -1.52 -14.58
CA PHE A 352 -28.32 -2.50 -15.63
C PHE A 352 -29.61 -2.20 -16.42
N ASP A 353 -30.48 -1.33 -15.90
CA ASP A 353 -31.64 -0.85 -16.63
C ASP A 353 -31.28 0.27 -17.61
N ALA A 354 -30.22 1.03 -17.33
CA ALA A 354 -29.76 2.17 -18.13
C ALA A 354 -28.77 1.81 -19.25
N VAL A 355 -28.21 0.60 -19.22
CA VAL A 355 -27.17 0.17 -20.16
C VAL A 355 -27.47 -1.18 -20.82
N GLU A 356 -26.82 -1.45 -21.94
CA GLU A 356 -26.81 -2.76 -22.60
C GLU A 356 -25.39 -3.26 -22.86
N PRO A 357 -25.13 -4.57 -22.71
CA PRO A 357 -23.79 -5.12 -22.92
C PRO A 357 -23.48 -5.21 -24.41
N VAL A 358 -22.36 -4.60 -24.82
CA VAL A 358 -21.83 -4.69 -26.19
C VAL A 358 -20.76 -5.77 -26.33
N TRP A 359 -20.06 -6.08 -25.24
CA TRP A 359 -19.05 -7.12 -25.19
C TRP A 359 -18.89 -7.65 -23.76
N SER A 360 -18.58 -8.94 -23.63
CA SER A 360 -18.21 -9.56 -22.37
C SER A 360 -17.18 -10.66 -22.62
N ASP A 361 -16.20 -10.80 -21.74
CA ASP A 361 -15.29 -11.95 -21.71
C ASP A 361 -15.95 -13.20 -21.06
N GLY A 362 -17.20 -13.05 -20.57
CA GLY A 362 -17.96 -14.10 -19.89
C GLY A 362 -17.43 -14.47 -18.51
N THR A 363 -16.46 -13.72 -17.97
CA THR A 363 -15.72 -14.08 -16.76
C THR A 363 -15.58 -12.93 -15.77
N ALA A 364 -15.10 -11.76 -16.23
CA ALA A 364 -14.72 -10.65 -15.36
C ALA A 364 -15.04 -9.27 -15.91
N TYR A 365 -14.85 -9.04 -17.22
CA TYR A 365 -15.07 -7.73 -17.82
C TYR A 365 -16.27 -7.75 -18.73
N THR A 366 -17.13 -6.73 -18.57
CA THR A 366 -18.23 -6.46 -19.49
C THR A 366 -18.22 -5.00 -19.88
N LEU A 367 -18.21 -4.74 -21.18
CA LEU A 367 -18.34 -3.42 -21.76
C LEU A 367 -19.80 -3.14 -22.05
N TYR A 368 -20.28 -2.00 -21.57
CA TYR A 368 -21.64 -1.54 -21.70
C TYR A 368 -21.70 -0.24 -22.50
N GLU A 369 -22.80 -0.06 -23.23
CA GLU A 369 -23.21 1.22 -23.81
C GLU A 369 -24.55 1.66 -23.24
N TRP A 370 -24.87 2.94 -23.36
CA TRP A 370 -26.15 3.47 -22.90
C TRP A 370 -27.31 2.98 -23.74
N ARG A 371 -28.42 2.59 -23.11
CA ARG A 371 -29.68 2.38 -23.84
C ARG A 371 -30.25 3.72 -24.31
N ASP A 372 -30.80 3.69 -25.52
CA ASP A 372 -31.55 4.79 -26.16
C ASP A 372 -32.84 5.16 -25.42
#